data_AF-A0A836HXS2-F1
#
_entry.id   AF-A0A836HXS2-F1
#
_cell.length_a   1.000
_cell.length_b   1.000
_cell.length_c   1.000
_cell.angle_alpha   90.00
_cell.angle_beta   90.00
_cell.angle_gamma   90.00
#
_symmetry.space_group_name_H-M   'P 1'
#
loop_
_entity.id
_entity.type
_entity.pdbx_description
1 polymer ?
#
loop_
_entity_poly.entity_id
_entity_poly.type
_entity_poly.pdbx_seq_one_letter_code
_entity_poly.pdbx_strand_id
1 'polypeptide(L)'
;MRARWCLSLRHVCLLCQTRPCVYTTTLPSLAIYTFTHISSPSLSRTSCSSMGTCKTDIKKVKDVAEATALVLDWFQRHNKPVTPQSLTDALGSRVAKPLVQKILEQLHAEETLYAKDMKKIRFYYLRVLPLPDPSSATTTEPNGETEEKAVATADKGGAVTSAPHVGGGSEACGESPADVHAALLHAVVTTAVQLSQRSHRLARWRGCPSSAERAAKSADLARDVGELRESLERHQSRYAGEPTEAHGASSWVWRARRAVCRYRRARRHWLQRKEWAMCLLEATAGDAHTPVQVAALLGCTTDVEVGVSFEETAVALPAPLLRELRLSPR
;
A
#
# COMPACT_ATOMS: atom_id res chain seq x y z
N MET A 1 -32.29 27.01 -42.25
CA MET A 1 -31.80 28.21 -41.53
C MET A 1 -32.32 28.18 -40.10
N ARG A 2 -31.49 27.84 -39.12
CA ARG A 2 -31.85 27.84 -37.69
C ARG A 2 -30.81 28.69 -36.95
N ALA A 3 -31.27 29.81 -36.40
CA ALA A 3 -30.47 30.72 -35.59
C ALA A 3 -30.16 30.05 -34.24
N ARG A 4 -28.88 29.84 -33.94
CA ARG A 4 -28.42 29.47 -32.59
C ARG A 4 -28.29 30.75 -31.77
N TRP A 5 -28.91 30.72 -30.59
CA TRP A 5 -28.88 31.78 -29.61
C TRP A 5 -27.49 31.82 -28.95
N CYS A 6 -26.76 32.92 -29.14
CA CYS A 6 -25.58 33.23 -28.34
C CYS A 6 -26.06 33.71 -26.96
N LEU A 7 -26.00 32.84 -25.95
CA LEU A 7 -26.12 33.24 -24.55
C LEU A 7 -24.85 34.01 -24.16
N SER A 8 -25.06 35.29 -23.89
CA SER A 8 -24.09 36.28 -23.42
C SER A 8 -23.35 35.82 -22.16
N LEU A 9 -22.03 35.70 -22.26
CA LEU A 9 -21.09 35.33 -21.20
C LEU A 9 -20.88 36.43 -20.12
N ARG A 10 -21.83 37.35 -19.94
CA ARG A 10 -21.67 38.52 -19.05
C ARG A 10 -22.28 38.37 -17.64
N HIS A 11 -23.05 37.31 -17.36
CA HIS A 11 -23.77 37.21 -16.08
C HIS A 11 -23.30 36.15 -15.07
N VAL A 12 -22.35 35.28 -15.41
CA VAL A 12 -21.84 34.27 -14.44
C VAL A 12 -20.69 34.82 -13.56
N CYS A 13 -20.10 35.97 -13.90
CA CYS A 13 -18.91 36.45 -13.20
C CYS A 13 -19.18 37.41 -12.01
N LEU A 14 -20.44 37.68 -11.66
CA LEU A 14 -20.82 38.71 -10.67
C LEU A 14 -21.32 38.18 -9.32
N LEU A 15 -21.31 36.87 -9.05
CA LEU A 15 -21.77 36.31 -7.77
C LEU A 15 -20.65 35.86 -6.79
N CYS A 16 -19.38 36.22 -7.03
CA CYS A 16 -18.29 35.88 -6.10
C CYS A 16 -17.53 37.09 -5.52
N GLN A 17 -18.10 38.29 -5.55
CA GLN A 17 -17.42 39.49 -5.02
C GLN A 17 -18.28 40.28 -4.03
N THR A 18 -18.77 39.65 -2.96
CA THR A 18 -19.08 40.39 -1.71
C THR A 18 -19.06 39.46 -0.50
N ARG A 19 -17.89 39.33 0.15
CA ARG A 19 -17.70 39.38 1.60
C ARG A 19 -16.22 39.15 1.97
N PRO A 20 -15.61 40.02 2.79
CA PRO A 20 -14.31 39.74 3.38
C PRO A 20 -14.50 38.78 4.55
N CYS A 21 -14.36 37.48 4.31
CA CYS A 21 -14.18 36.50 5.40
C CYS A 21 -12.70 36.49 5.77
N VAL A 22 -12.38 37.17 6.87
CA VAL A 22 -11.12 36.99 7.61
C VAL A 22 -11.20 35.62 8.28
N TYR A 23 -10.77 34.58 7.58
CA TYR A 23 -10.32 33.34 8.21
C TYR A 23 -8.83 33.20 7.93
N THR A 24 -8.03 33.48 8.95
CA THR A 24 -6.63 33.06 9.03
C THR A 24 -6.60 31.55 9.15
N THR A 25 -6.66 30.86 8.02
CA THR A 25 -6.30 29.44 7.93
C THR A 25 -4.95 29.37 7.24
N THR A 26 -3.91 29.27 8.06
CA THR A 26 -2.54 28.92 7.65
C THR A 26 -2.55 27.50 7.09
N LEU A 27 -2.88 27.38 5.81
CA LEU A 27 -2.60 26.18 5.03
C LEU A 27 -1.10 26.15 4.72
N PRO A 28 -0.40 25.04 5.02
CA PRO A 28 1.00 24.90 4.66
C PRO A 28 1.12 24.86 3.13
N SER A 29 2.00 25.73 2.63
CA SER A 29 2.56 25.70 1.29
C SER A 29 3.02 24.28 0.94
N LEU A 30 2.20 23.56 0.18
CA LEU A 30 2.62 22.34 -0.50
C LEU A 30 3.61 22.76 -1.58
N ALA A 31 4.88 22.68 -1.21
CA ALA A 31 5.99 22.70 -2.13
C ALA A 31 5.68 21.73 -3.29
N ILE A 32 5.94 22.22 -4.49
CA ILE A 32 5.91 21.50 -5.76
C ILE A 32 6.60 20.15 -5.53
N TYR A 33 5.80 19.10 -5.35
CA TYR A 33 6.25 17.73 -5.37
C TYR A 33 6.49 17.43 -6.84
N THR A 34 7.69 17.77 -7.32
CA THR A 34 8.18 17.19 -8.57
C THR A 34 8.13 15.69 -8.36
N PHE A 35 7.15 15.06 -8.99
CA PHE A 35 7.06 13.62 -9.16
C PHE A 35 8.24 13.24 -10.05
N THR A 36 9.43 13.16 -9.45
CA THR A 36 10.46 12.28 -9.97
C THR A 36 9.76 10.94 -10.06
N HIS A 37 9.62 10.42 -11.29
CA HIS A 37 9.36 9.02 -11.54
C HIS A 37 10.25 8.21 -10.60
N ILE A 38 9.71 7.83 -9.45
CA ILE A 38 10.15 6.63 -8.78
C ILE A 38 9.62 5.59 -9.75
N SER A 39 10.47 5.22 -10.70
CA SER A 39 10.39 3.93 -11.37
C SER A 39 9.92 2.98 -10.30
N SER A 40 8.75 2.38 -10.50
CA SER A 40 8.38 1.18 -9.77
C SER A 40 9.67 0.37 -9.66
N PRO A 41 10.06 -0.14 -8.49
CA PRO A 41 10.90 -1.31 -8.52
C PRO A 41 10.07 -2.29 -9.34
N SER A 42 10.40 -2.41 -10.63
CA SER A 42 10.13 -3.62 -11.35
C SER A 42 10.55 -4.67 -10.35
N LEU A 43 9.66 -5.61 -10.06
CA LEU A 43 10.10 -6.94 -9.69
C LEU A 43 10.97 -7.37 -10.86
N SER A 44 12.22 -6.90 -10.87
CA SER A 44 13.33 -7.46 -11.57
C SER A 44 13.36 -8.84 -10.94
N ARG A 45 12.65 -9.73 -11.63
CA ARG A 45 12.91 -11.15 -11.70
C ARG A 45 14.38 -11.28 -11.41
N THR A 46 14.67 -11.69 -10.18
CA THR A 46 16.00 -11.69 -9.60
C THR A 46 16.87 -12.34 -10.64
N SER A 47 17.62 -11.53 -11.41
CA SER A 47 18.65 -12.08 -12.25
C SER A 47 19.52 -12.77 -11.23
N CYS A 48 19.66 -14.08 -11.37
CA CYS A 48 20.63 -14.86 -10.63
C CYS A 48 21.98 -14.23 -10.93
N SER A 49 22.33 -13.17 -10.20
CA SER A 49 23.68 -12.71 -10.03
C SER A 49 24.37 -13.93 -9.50
N SER A 50 25.13 -14.53 -10.40
CA SER A 50 26.21 -15.46 -10.14
C SER A 50 26.78 -15.14 -8.77
N MET A 51 26.29 -15.85 -7.75
CA MET A 51 26.90 -15.82 -6.44
C MET A 51 28.27 -16.41 -6.68
N GLY A 52 29.28 -15.53 -6.67
CA GLY A 52 30.64 -15.95 -6.43
C GLY A 52 30.58 -16.94 -5.28
N THR A 53 31.04 -18.15 -5.54
CA THR A 53 30.97 -19.27 -4.61
C THR A 53 31.69 -18.85 -3.34
N CYS A 54 30.95 -18.33 -2.35
CA CYS A 54 31.41 -18.27 -0.99
C CYS A 54 31.62 -19.72 -0.60
N LYS A 55 32.86 -20.19 -0.71
CA LYS A 55 33.31 -21.47 -0.18
C LYS A 55 33.18 -21.37 1.34
N THR A 56 31.96 -21.48 1.84
CA THR A 56 31.75 -21.91 3.20
C THR A 56 32.23 -23.35 3.20
N ASP A 57 33.35 -23.62 3.88
CA ASP A 57 33.81 -24.98 4.14
C ASP A 57 32.74 -25.66 5.01
N ILE A 58 31.74 -26.22 4.34
CA ILE A 58 30.68 -26.99 4.98
C ILE A 58 31.37 -28.26 5.50
N LYS A 59 31.55 -28.32 6.82
CA LYS A 59 32.10 -29.49 7.50
C LYS A 59 31.27 -30.71 7.13
N LYS A 60 31.88 -31.64 6.38
CA LYS A 60 31.25 -32.90 6.00
C LYS A 60 31.09 -33.75 7.24
N VAL A 61 29.85 -34.14 7.52
CA VAL A 61 29.52 -35.05 8.61
C VAL A 61 29.97 -36.45 8.19
N LYS A 62 30.91 -37.02 8.94
CA LYS A 62 31.42 -38.39 8.73
C LYS A 62 30.79 -39.39 9.69
N ASP A 63 30.32 -38.92 10.85
CA ASP A 63 29.71 -39.77 11.84
C ASP A 63 28.33 -40.24 11.38
N VAL A 64 28.09 -41.54 11.53
CA VAL A 64 26.86 -42.19 11.08
C VAL A 64 25.71 -41.79 11.99
N ALA A 65 25.94 -41.72 13.31
CA ALA A 65 24.89 -41.38 14.28
C ALA A 65 24.41 -39.93 14.09
N GLU A 66 25.33 -38.98 13.96
CA GLU A 66 25.00 -37.58 13.65
C GLU A 66 24.26 -37.45 12.31
N ALA A 67 24.70 -38.17 11.27
CA ALA A 67 24.05 -38.15 9.97
C ALA A 67 22.62 -38.75 10.01
N THR A 68 22.40 -39.82 10.78
CA THR A 68 21.07 -40.43 10.95
C THR A 68 20.11 -39.47 11.66
N ALA A 69 20.58 -38.78 12.71
CA ALA A 69 19.77 -37.77 13.39
C ALA A 69 19.35 -36.63 12.46
N LEU A 70 20.26 -36.15 11.59
CA LEU A 70 19.95 -35.11 10.60
C LEU A 70 18.92 -35.58 9.56
N VAL A 71 19.03 -36.83 9.10
CA VAL A 71 18.07 -37.41 8.14
C VAL A 71 16.68 -37.51 8.77
N LEU A 72 16.58 -38.01 10.00
CA LEU A 72 15.31 -38.11 10.73
C LEU A 72 14.69 -36.75 11.02
N ASP A 73 15.48 -35.78 11.51
CA ASP A 73 15.02 -34.40 11.74
C ASP A 73 14.47 -33.77 10.45
N TRP A 74 15.14 -34.00 9.32
CA TRP A 74 14.65 -33.54 8.02
C TRP A 74 13.28 -34.15 7.67
N PHE A 75 13.12 -35.46 7.84
CA PHE A 75 11.85 -36.14 7.58
C PHE A 75 10.73 -35.67 8.51
N GLN A 76 11.03 -35.47 9.79
CA GLN A 76 10.06 -34.97 10.77
C GLN A 76 9.58 -33.55 10.44
N ARG A 77 10.46 -32.68 9.96
CA ARG A 77 10.10 -31.28 9.60
C ARG A 77 9.36 -31.16 8.28
N HIS A 78 9.75 -31.94 7.28
CA HIS A 78 9.24 -31.75 5.92
C HIS A 78 8.16 -32.75 5.52
N ASN A 79 8.15 -33.95 6.11
CA ASN A 79 7.22 -35.04 5.84
C ASN A 79 6.91 -35.23 4.33
N LYS A 80 7.95 -35.18 3.49
CA LYS A 80 7.86 -35.31 2.03
C LYS A 80 8.59 -36.57 1.57
N PRO A 81 8.07 -37.28 0.55
CA PRO A 81 8.79 -38.39 -0.05
C PRO A 81 10.03 -37.88 -0.78
N VAL A 82 11.16 -38.55 -0.58
CA VAL A 82 12.44 -38.15 -1.18
C VAL A 82 13.20 -39.34 -1.75
N THR A 83 14.04 -39.03 -2.73
CA THR A 83 15.07 -39.93 -3.24
C THR A 83 16.39 -39.68 -2.50
N PRO A 84 17.35 -40.63 -2.50
CA PRO A 84 18.65 -40.42 -1.87
C PRO A 84 19.41 -39.19 -2.43
N GLN A 85 19.25 -38.92 -3.73
CA GLN A 85 19.83 -37.75 -4.38
C GLN A 85 19.21 -36.46 -3.86
N SER A 86 17.87 -36.35 -3.93
CA SER A 86 17.16 -35.14 -3.49
C SER A 86 17.38 -34.84 -2.00
N LEU A 87 17.52 -35.88 -1.17
CA LEU A 87 17.82 -35.71 0.25
C LEU A 87 19.26 -35.21 0.47
N THR A 88 20.23 -35.74 -0.28
CA THR A 88 21.62 -35.24 -0.24
C THR A 88 21.67 -33.75 -0.60
N ASP A 89 20.92 -33.34 -1.62
CA ASP A 89 20.83 -31.96 -2.07
C ASP A 89 20.12 -31.09 -1.02
N ALA A 90 19.03 -31.58 -0.42
CA ALA A 90 18.28 -30.88 0.63
C ALA A 90 19.08 -30.69 1.94
N LEU A 91 19.98 -31.63 2.25
CA LEU A 91 20.93 -31.52 3.37
C LEU A 91 22.13 -30.63 3.03
N GLY A 92 22.13 -29.95 1.88
CA GLY A 92 23.20 -29.07 1.43
C GLY A 92 24.52 -29.80 1.19
N SER A 93 24.48 -31.07 0.77
CA SER A 93 25.67 -31.92 0.59
C SER A 93 26.54 -32.11 1.85
N ARG A 94 25.99 -31.88 3.04
CA ARG A 94 26.68 -32.10 4.33
C ARG A 94 27.01 -33.57 4.59
N VAL A 95 26.14 -34.45 4.10
CA VAL A 95 26.26 -35.90 4.20
C VAL A 95 26.52 -36.44 2.80
N ALA A 96 27.53 -37.31 2.64
CA ALA A 96 27.82 -37.88 1.34
C ALA A 96 26.67 -38.80 0.88
N LYS A 97 26.29 -38.72 -0.39
CA LYS A 97 25.24 -39.56 -1.00
C LYS A 97 25.30 -41.06 -0.62
N PRO A 98 26.44 -41.77 -0.70
CA PRO A 98 26.49 -43.18 -0.32
C PRO A 98 26.19 -43.41 1.16
N LEU A 99 26.52 -42.45 2.04
CA LEU A 99 26.20 -42.52 3.46
C LEU A 99 24.69 -42.30 3.68
N VAL A 100 24.09 -41.32 3.00
CA VAL A 100 22.63 -41.11 3.01
C VAL A 100 21.89 -42.36 2.56
N GLN A 101 22.34 -43.00 1.47
CA GLN A 101 21.72 -44.21 0.98
C GLN A 101 21.76 -45.36 1.99
N LYS A 102 22.93 -45.58 2.64
CA LYS A 102 23.06 -46.57 3.72
C LYS A 102 22.13 -46.29 4.91
N ILE A 103 22.04 -45.02 5.32
CA ILE A 103 21.16 -44.61 6.42
C ILE A 103 19.69 -44.83 6.06
N LEU A 104 19.27 -44.50 4.83
CA LEU A 104 17.90 -44.73 4.38
C LEU A 104 17.54 -46.22 4.32
N GLU A 105 18.47 -47.06 3.88
CA GLU A 105 18.30 -48.51 3.87
C GLU A 105 18.23 -49.08 5.29
N GLN A 106 19.07 -48.57 6.22
CA GLN A 106 19.03 -48.93 7.64
C GLN A 106 17.71 -48.51 8.30
N LEU A 107 17.28 -47.26 8.13
CA LEU A 107 16.01 -46.75 8.68
C LEU A 107 14.79 -47.48 8.10
N HIS A 108 14.88 -47.94 6.86
CA HIS A 108 13.87 -48.79 6.26
C HIS A 108 13.84 -50.19 6.90
N ALA A 109 15.01 -50.78 7.18
CA ALA A 109 15.12 -52.06 7.88
C ALA A 109 14.60 -51.97 9.34
N GLU A 110 14.75 -50.82 9.98
CA GLU A 110 14.21 -50.51 11.31
C GLU A 110 12.69 -50.15 11.28
N GLU A 111 12.04 -50.24 10.11
CA GLU A 111 10.63 -49.89 9.87
C GLU A 111 10.21 -48.45 10.22
N THR A 112 11.18 -47.55 10.42
CA THR A 112 10.92 -46.13 10.69
C THR A 112 10.54 -45.38 9.41
N LEU A 113 11.07 -45.84 8.26
CA LEU A 113 10.77 -45.31 6.92
C LEU A 113 10.14 -46.38 6.04
N TYR A 114 9.17 -45.99 5.23
CA TYR A 114 8.68 -46.80 4.13
C TYR A 114 9.43 -46.49 2.84
N ALA A 115 9.78 -47.53 2.10
CA ALA A 115 10.33 -47.43 0.76
C ALA A 115 9.29 -47.88 -0.26
N LYS A 116 9.08 -47.07 -1.31
CA LYS A 116 8.23 -47.41 -2.45
C LYS A 116 9.04 -47.30 -3.74
N ASP A 117 9.12 -48.43 -4.44
CA ASP A 117 9.79 -48.51 -5.73
C ASP A 117 8.82 -48.12 -6.85
N MET A 118 9.18 -47.07 -7.60
CA MET A 118 8.45 -46.61 -8.78
C MET A 118 9.37 -46.65 -9.99
N LYS A 119 9.15 -47.63 -10.87
CA LYS A 119 10.01 -47.91 -12.03
C LYS A 119 11.44 -48.24 -11.59
N LYS A 120 12.38 -47.32 -11.81
CA LYS A 120 13.81 -47.44 -11.47
C LYS A 120 14.22 -46.52 -10.31
N ILE A 121 13.27 -45.87 -9.65
CA ILE A 121 13.52 -44.88 -8.59
C ILE A 121 12.84 -45.33 -7.31
N ARG A 122 13.60 -45.35 -6.21
CA ARG A 122 13.11 -45.66 -4.86
C ARG A 122 12.83 -44.37 -4.11
N PHE A 123 11.61 -44.23 -3.61
CA PHE A 123 11.19 -43.14 -2.75
C PHE A 123 11.11 -43.60 -1.30
N TYR A 124 11.62 -42.77 -0.39
CA TYR A 124 11.55 -42.99 1.05
C TYR A 124 10.65 -41.93 1.67
N TYR A 125 9.77 -42.33 2.59
CA TYR A 125 8.91 -41.43 3.35
C TYR A 125 8.71 -41.91 4.78
N LEU A 126 8.44 -40.96 5.68
CA LEU A 126 8.28 -41.25 7.10
C LEU A 126 7.01 -42.07 7.34
N ARG A 127 7.12 -43.11 8.18
CA ARG A 127 5.95 -43.84 8.67
C ARG A 127 5.21 -42.95 9.65
N VAL A 128 4.16 -42.30 9.17
CA VAL A 128 3.19 -41.65 10.06
C VAL A 128 2.33 -42.76 10.64
N LEU A 129 2.59 -43.11 11.91
CA LEU A 129 1.66 -43.94 12.68
C LEU A 129 0.26 -43.30 12.58
N PRO A 130 -0.82 -44.09 12.40
CA PRO A 130 -2.17 -43.55 12.47
C PRO A 130 -2.26 -42.72 13.75
N LEU A 131 -2.45 -41.40 13.61
CA LEU A 131 -2.70 -40.55 14.77
C LEU A 131 -3.92 -41.18 15.47
N PRO A 132 -3.89 -41.39 16.80
CA PRO A 132 -5.10 -41.76 17.51
C PRO A 132 -6.14 -40.68 17.21
N ASP A 133 -7.22 -41.09 16.56
CA ASP A 133 -8.31 -40.18 16.22
C ASP A 133 -8.77 -39.51 17.53
N PRO A 134 -8.73 -38.18 17.63
CA PRO A 134 -9.17 -37.48 18.85
C PRO A 134 -10.68 -37.70 19.13
N SER A 135 -11.43 -38.32 18.21
CA SER A 135 -12.85 -38.62 18.33
C SER A 135 -13.16 -39.98 18.99
N SER A 136 -12.17 -40.85 19.25
CA SER A 136 -12.41 -42.16 19.88
C SER A 136 -12.11 -42.22 21.38
N ALA A 137 -11.87 -41.07 22.03
CA ALA A 137 -11.68 -40.99 23.47
C ALA A 137 -13.02 -40.87 24.20
N THR A 138 -13.92 -41.83 24.02
CA THR A 138 -14.94 -42.20 25.01
C THR A 138 -15.64 -43.47 24.56
N THR A 139 -15.87 -44.38 25.50
CA THR A 139 -16.62 -45.64 25.35
C THR A 139 -15.80 -46.79 24.78
N THR A 140 -15.17 -47.57 25.67
CA THR A 140 -15.60 -48.96 25.95
C THR A 140 -14.88 -49.40 27.23
N GLU A 141 -15.53 -49.14 28.36
CA GLU A 141 -15.35 -49.95 29.57
C GLU A 141 -15.81 -51.39 29.26
N PRO A 142 -15.14 -52.44 29.77
CA PRO A 142 -15.61 -53.80 29.61
C PRO A 142 -16.85 -54.02 30.51
N ASN A 143 -17.97 -54.38 29.87
CA ASN A 143 -19.22 -54.81 30.52
C ASN A 143 -18.96 -55.85 31.63
N GLY A 144 -19.20 -55.44 32.87
CA GLY A 144 -19.51 -56.32 34.00
C GLY A 144 -20.97 -56.08 34.40
N GLU A 145 -21.82 -57.07 34.12
CA GLU A 145 -23.23 -57.13 34.48
C GLU A 145 -23.38 -57.22 36.01
N THR A 146 -24.23 -56.39 36.63
CA THR A 146 -25.01 -56.77 37.82
C THR A 146 -26.29 -55.92 37.91
N GLU A 147 -27.36 -56.65 38.15
CA GLU A 147 -28.79 -56.39 38.23
C GLU A 147 -29.32 -55.29 39.18
N GLU A 148 -30.52 -54.82 38.81
CA GLU A 148 -31.73 -54.62 39.63
C GLU A 148 -31.79 -53.50 40.69
N LYS A 149 -32.79 -52.60 40.55
CA LYS A 149 -33.99 -52.51 41.41
C LYS A 149 -34.80 -51.23 41.19
N ALA A 150 -36.06 -51.43 40.80
CA ALA A 150 -37.09 -50.40 40.74
C ALA A 150 -37.62 -50.04 42.15
N VAL A 151 -37.90 -48.76 42.40
CA VAL A 151 -39.01 -48.31 43.28
C VAL A 151 -39.54 -46.98 42.73
N ALA A 152 -40.84 -46.98 42.43
CA ALA A 152 -41.63 -45.79 42.16
C ALA A 152 -42.11 -45.15 43.47
N THR A 153 -42.17 -43.82 43.52
CA THR A 153 -43.24 -43.10 44.22
C THR A 153 -43.45 -41.72 43.59
N ALA A 154 -44.72 -41.43 43.29
CA ALA A 154 -45.24 -40.11 43.04
C ALA A 154 -45.58 -39.45 44.38
N ASP A 155 -45.29 -38.14 44.54
CA ASP A 155 -46.16 -37.28 45.33
C ASP A 155 -46.08 -35.81 44.89
N LYS A 156 -47.21 -35.12 45.06
CA LYS A 156 -47.55 -33.76 44.65
C LYS A 156 -47.11 -32.71 45.67
N GLY A 157 -46.80 -31.52 45.15
CA GLY A 157 -47.37 -30.26 45.65
C GLY A 157 -46.48 -29.40 46.54
N GLY A 158 -46.37 -28.12 46.18
CA GLY A 158 -45.86 -27.08 47.09
C GLY A 158 -45.16 -25.93 46.38
N ALA A 159 -45.92 -24.88 46.08
CA ALA A 159 -45.42 -23.59 45.63
C ALA A 159 -44.55 -22.91 46.70
N VAL A 160 -43.59 -22.07 46.26
CA VAL A 160 -43.32 -20.69 46.72
C VAL A 160 -41.89 -20.28 46.32
N THR A 161 -41.85 -19.31 45.39
CA THR A 161 -40.86 -18.25 45.16
C THR A 161 -39.43 -18.42 45.70
N SER A 162 -38.43 -18.36 44.80
CA SER A 162 -37.37 -17.32 44.79
C SER A 162 -36.25 -17.61 43.78
N ALA A 163 -35.87 -16.57 43.04
CA ALA A 163 -34.62 -16.36 42.27
C ALA A 163 -34.33 -17.26 41.04
N PRO A 164 -34.04 -16.66 39.87
CA PRO A 164 -33.57 -17.42 38.71
C PRO A 164 -32.10 -17.77 38.92
N HIS A 165 -31.82 -18.96 39.45
CA HIS A 165 -30.53 -19.59 39.25
C HIS A 165 -30.50 -20.09 37.80
N VAL A 166 -30.05 -19.22 36.88
CA VAL A 166 -29.73 -19.58 35.51
C VAL A 166 -28.51 -20.49 35.58
N GLY A 167 -28.77 -21.77 35.84
CA GLY A 167 -27.87 -22.87 35.55
C GLY A 167 -27.80 -23.01 34.03
N GLY A 168 -27.10 -22.06 33.41
CA GLY A 168 -26.59 -22.23 32.05
C GLY A 168 -25.47 -23.25 32.15
N GLY A 169 -25.84 -24.53 32.05
CA GLY A 169 -24.93 -25.56 31.60
C GLY A 169 -24.42 -25.11 30.24
N SER A 170 -23.33 -24.34 30.25
CA SER A 170 -22.55 -24.08 29.07
C SER A 170 -21.96 -25.44 28.71
N GLU A 171 -22.73 -26.23 27.95
CA GLU A 171 -22.17 -27.22 27.05
C GLU A 171 -21.06 -26.48 26.34
N ALA A 172 -19.83 -26.73 26.78
CA ALA A 172 -18.63 -26.37 26.07
C ALA A 172 -18.71 -27.19 24.79
N CYS A 173 -19.46 -26.67 23.83
CA CYS A 173 -19.51 -27.13 22.47
C CYS A 173 -18.05 -27.17 22.03
N GLY A 174 -17.49 -28.38 21.98
CA GLY A 174 -16.06 -28.56 21.74
C GLY A 174 -15.74 -27.85 20.45
N GLU A 175 -15.08 -26.69 20.56
CA GLU A 175 -14.72 -25.89 19.39
C GLU A 175 -13.94 -26.82 18.46
N SER A 176 -14.51 -27.02 17.27
CA SER A 176 -13.90 -27.91 16.30
C SER A 176 -12.48 -27.41 16.05
N PRO A 177 -11.46 -28.29 15.97
CA PRO A 177 -10.09 -27.88 15.65
C PRO A 177 -10.00 -27.07 14.35
N ALA A 178 -10.98 -27.23 13.44
CA ALA A 178 -11.11 -26.41 12.24
C ALA A 178 -11.46 -24.95 12.55
N ASP A 179 -12.31 -24.69 13.55
CA ASP A 179 -12.75 -23.35 13.94
C ASP A 179 -11.62 -22.57 14.62
N VAL A 180 -10.83 -23.25 15.47
CA VAL A 180 -9.63 -22.66 16.10
C VAL A 180 -8.59 -22.26 15.04
N HIS A 181 -8.37 -23.10 14.03
CA HIS A 181 -7.45 -22.80 12.94
C HIS A 181 -7.94 -21.62 12.08
N ALA A 182 -9.24 -21.57 11.76
CA ALA A 182 -9.82 -20.45 11.02
C ALA A 182 -9.71 -19.12 11.81
N ALA A 183 -9.96 -19.15 13.12
CA ALA A 183 -9.79 -18.00 14.00
C ALA A 183 -8.33 -17.52 14.03
N LEU A 184 -7.37 -18.44 14.09
CA LEU A 184 -5.95 -18.11 14.07
C LEU A 184 -5.52 -17.48 12.73
N LEU A 185 -5.98 -18.02 11.60
CA LEU A 185 -5.73 -17.42 10.29
C LEU A 185 -6.30 -16.01 10.18
N HIS A 186 -7.52 -15.79 10.68
CA HIS A 186 -8.13 -14.47 10.71
C HIS A 186 -7.34 -13.48 11.57
N ALA A 187 -6.84 -13.92 12.73
CA ALA A 187 -5.99 -13.11 13.60
C ALA A 187 -4.65 -12.76 12.92
N VAL A 188 -4.01 -13.69 12.20
CA VAL A 188 -2.78 -13.45 11.43
C VAL A 188 -3.03 -12.43 10.31
N VAL A 189 -4.13 -12.55 9.57
CA VAL A 189 -4.48 -11.60 8.51
C VAL A 189 -4.71 -10.20 9.08
N THR A 190 -5.45 -10.11 10.19
CA THR A 190 -5.75 -8.84 10.86
C THR A 190 -4.47 -8.15 11.34
N THR A 191 -3.58 -8.90 11.98
CA THR A 191 -2.29 -8.37 12.48
C THR A 191 -1.37 -7.96 11.33
N ALA A 192 -1.34 -8.70 10.22
CA ALA A 192 -0.58 -8.33 9.02
C ALA A 192 -1.06 -6.99 8.42
N VAL A 193 -2.37 -6.77 8.33
CA VAL A 193 -2.95 -5.49 7.89
C VAL A 193 -2.60 -4.34 8.84
N GLN A 194 -2.66 -4.56 10.15
CA GLN A 194 -2.27 -3.53 11.12
C GLN A 194 -0.78 -3.18 11.01
N LEU A 195 0.09 -4.17 10.79
CA LEU A 195 1.52 -3.97 10.65
C LEU A 195 1.85 -3.20 9.36
N SER A 196 1.20 -3.51 8.25
CA SER A 196 1.38 -2.78 6.99
C SER A 196 0.92 -1.33 7.10
N GLN A 197 -0.20 -1.06 7.77
CA GLN A 197 -0.66 0.31 8.05
C GLN A 197 0.33 1.07 8.94
N ARG A 198 0.88 0.42 9.98
CA ARG A 198 1.89 1.04 10.85
C ARG A 198 3.19 1.31 10.11
N SER A 199 3.64 0.40 9.24
CA SER A 199 4.85 0.61 8.43
C SER A 199 4.66 1.77 7.46
N HIS A 200 3.49 1.88 6.82
CA HIS A 200 3.17 3.00 5.93
C HIS A 200 3.18 4.34 6.67
N ARG A 201 2.62 4.39 7.89
CA ARG A 201 2.72 5.58 8.75
C ARG A 201 4.18 5.88 9.08
N LEU A 202 4.97 4.91 9.53
CA LEU A 202 6.39 5.14 9.84
C LEU A 202 7.18 5.65 8.61
N ALA A 203 6.93 5.11 7.43
CA ALA A 203 7.55 5.59 6.19
C ALA A 203 7.21 7.06 5.91
N ARG A 204 5.93 7.45 6.08
CA ARG A 204 5.49 8.85 5.96
C ARG A 204 6.19 9.75 6.97
N TRP A 205 6.32 9.30 8.22
CA TRP A 205 6.97 10.08 9.28
C TRP A 205 8.49 10.19 9.08
N ARG A 206 9.15 9.15 8.54
CA ARG A 206 10.58 9.21 8.18
C ARG A 206 10.87 10.17 7.02
N GLY A 207 9.89 10.42 6.16
CA GLY A 207 9.99 11.43 5.11
C GLY A 207 9.75 12.87 5.60
N CYS A 208 9.30 13.07 6.84
CA CYS A 208 9.12 14.40 7.40
C CYS A 208 10.49 14.99 7.78
N PRO A 209 10.80 16.23 7.34
CA PRO A 209 12.04 16.89 7.73
C PRO A 209 12.12 17.05 9.25
N SER A 210 13.33 16.96 9.77
CA SER A 210 13.58 17.11 11.21
C SER A 210 13.13 18.50 11.70
N SER A 211 12.87 18.64 13.01
CA SER A 211 12.49 19.94 13.57
C SER A 211 13.53 21.02 13.28
N ALA A 212 14.82 20.65 13.34
CA ALA A 212 15.94 21.52 13.00
C ALA A 212 15.93 21.92 11.51
N GLU A 213 15.72 20.97 10.59
CA GLU A 213 15.59 21.27 9.15
C GLU A 213 14.41 22.21 8.86
N ARG A 214 13.25 21.99 9.51
CA ARG A 214 12.09 22.87 9.36
C ARG A 214 12.39 24.28 9.88
N ALA A 215 13.09 24.40 11.00
CA ALA A 215 13.48 25.69 11.56
C ALA A 215 14.48 26.42 10.64
N ALA A 216 15.50 25.71 10.14
CA ALA A 216 16.45 26.26 9.19
C ALA A 216 15.76 26.76 7.91
N LYS A 217 14.91 25.92 7.31
CA LYS A 217 14.13 26.30 6.12
C LYS A 217 13.19 27.48 6.37
N SER A 218 12.62 27.58 7.56
CA SER A 218 11.77 28.72 7.94
C SER A 218 12.58 30.00 8.10
N ALA A 219 13.79 29.91 8.65
CA ALA A 219 14.71 31.04 8.77
C ALA A 219 15.19 31.53 7.39
N ASP A 220 15.53 30.60 6.48
CA ASP A 220 15.88 30.93 5.10
C ASP A 220 14.73 31.66 4.39
N LEU A 221 13.51 31.12 4.46
CA LEU A 221 12.34 31.77 3.89
C LEU A 221 12.04 33.14 4.52
N ALA A 222 12.27 33.30 5.82
CA ALA A 222 12.10 34.58 6.51
C ALA A 222 13.11 35.63 6.01
N ARG A 223 14.37 35.22 5.79
CA ARG A 223 15.41 36.06 5.17
C ARG A 223 15.00 36.49 3.77
N ASP A 224 14.60 35.54 2.92
CA ASP A 224 14.18 35.82 1.54
C ASP A 224 12.99 36.82 1.50
N VAL A 225 12.04 36.68 2.44
CA VAL A 225 10.92 37.62 2.58
C VAL A 225 11.41 39.01 2.99
N GLY A 226 12.39 39.10 3.89
CA GLY A 226 13.02 40.37 4.28
C GLY A 226 13.69 41.06 3.09
N GLU A 227 14.53 40.34 2.34
CA GLU A 227 15.23 40.86 1.15
C GLU A 227 14.26 41.36 0.07
N LEU A 228 13.17 40.62 -0.16
CA LEU A 228 12.13 41.01 -1.11
C LEU A 228 11.38 42.27 -0.67
N ARG A 229 11.12 42.43 0.64
CA ARG A 229 10.50 43.65 1.19
C ARG A 229 11.41 44.86 1.01
N GLU A 230 12.68 44.75 1.37
CA GLU A 230 13.67 45.83 1.19
C GLU A 230 13.84 46.18 -0.30
N SER A 231 13.83 45.19 -1.19
CA SER A 231 13.85 45.42 -2.64
C SER A 231 12.63 46.19 -3.11
N LEU A 232 11.44 45.84 -2.62
CA LEU A 232 10.20 46.52 -2.93
C LEU A 232 10.21 47.97 -2.43
N GLU A 233 10.66 48.21 -1.19
CA GLU A 233 10.80 49.56 -0.62
C GLU A 233 11.78 50.41 -1.44
N ARG A 234 12.96 49.86 -1.78
CA ARG A 234 13.92 50.54 -2.68
C ARG A 234 13.31 50.90 -4.04
N HIS A 235 12.48 50.01 -4.59
CA HIS A 235 11.77 50.30 -5.83
C HIS A 235 10.72 51.40 -5.64
N GLN A 236 9.91 51.34 -4.58
CA GLN A 236 8.90 52.35 -4.29
C GLN A 236 9.51 53.74 -4.07
N SER A 237 10.60 53.84 -3.30
CA SER A 237 11.31 55.09 -3.06
C SER A 237 11.88 55.71 -4.34
N ARG A 238 12.33 54.88 -5.30
CA ARG A 238 12.77 55.38 -6.63
C ARG A 238 11.64 55.99 -7.44
N TYR A 239 10.42 55.46 -7.32
CA TYR A 239 9.26 55.95 -8.07
C TYR A 239 8.52 57.10 -7.36
N ALA A 240 8.68 57.27 -6.04
CA ALA A 240 8.03 58.34 -5.29
C ALA A 240 8.50 59.76 -5.69
N GLY A 241 9.69 59.88 -6.30
CA GLY A 241 10.23 61.15 -6.79
C GLY A 241 10.01 61.43 -8.28
N GLU A 242 9.34 60.54 -9.03
CA GLU A 242 9.14 60.72 -10.47
C GLU A 242 7.87 61.58 -10.71
N PRO A 243 7.98 62.78 -11.33
CA PRO A 243 6.86 63.69 -11.48
C PRO A 243 5.76 63.11 -12.38
N THR A 244 4.52 63.27 -11.93
CA THR A 244 3.28 62.70 -12.52
C THR A 244 2.96 63.15 -13.95
N GLU A 245 3.69 64.11 -14.52
CA GLU A 245 3.34 64.72 -15.82
C GLU A 245 3.77 63.89 -17.05
N ALA A 246 4.67 62.92 -16.92
CA ALA A 246 5.07 62.03 -18.03
C ALA A 246 4.12 60.81 -18.25
N HIS A 247 2.94 60.79 -17.61
CA HIS A 247 2.13 59.57 -17.43
C HIS A 247 1.28 59.13 -18.63
N GLY A 248 1.21 59.88 -19.73
CA GLY A 248 0.34 59.55 -20.87
C GLY A 248 0.74 58.26 -21.61
N ALA A 249 1.99 58.17 -22.05
CA ALA A 249 2.51 57.02 -22.81
C ALA A 249 2.92 55.85 -21.89
N SER A 250 3.50 56.14 -20.72
CA SER A 250 3.89 55.14 -19.72
C SER A 250 2.69 54.41 -19.11
N SER A 251 1.53 55.08 -18.99
CA SER A 251 0.28 54.47 -18.52
C SER A 251 -0.27 53.40 -19.46
N TRP A 252 -0.18 53.58 -20.79
CA TRP A 252 -0.64 52.54 -21.73
C TRP A 252 0.30 51.33 -21.72
N VAL A 253 1.61 51.53 -21.84
CA VAL A 253 2.62 50.45 -21.80
C VAL A 253 2.47 49.62 -20.52
N TRP A 254 2.29 50.28 -19.38
CA TRP A 254 2.10 49.58 -18.11
C TRP A 254 0.76 48.84 -18.03
N ARG A 255 -0.33 49.42 -18.52
CA ARG A 255 -1.65 48.75 -18.59
C ARG A 255 -1.60 47.54 -19.51
N ALA A 256 -0.99 47.66 -20.69
CA ALA A 256 -0.79 46.58 -21.65
C ALA A 256 0.08 45.46 -21.05
N ARG A 257 1.22 45.81 -20.43
CA ARG A 257 2.06 44.84 -19.71
C ARG A 257 1.29 44.11 -18.62
N ARG A 258 0.50 44.83 -17.81
CA ARG A 258 -0.35 44.25 -16.75
C ARG A 258 -1.41 43.31 -17.33
N ALA A 259 -2.05 43.67 -18.45
CA ALA A 259 -3.03 42.83 -19.13
C ALA A 259 -2.37 41.53 -19.65
N VAL A 260 -1.23 41.63 -20.33
CA VAL A 260 -0.47 40.46 -20.81
C VAL A 260 -0.03 39.56 -19.66
N CYS A 261 0.47 40.13 -18.56
CA CYS A 261 0.86 39.35 -17.38
C CYS A 261 -0.35 38.64 -16.74
N ARG A 262 -1.50 39.31 -16.62
CA ARG A 262 -2.73 38.69 -16.11
C ARG A 262 -3.20 37.56 -17.02
N TYR A 263 -3.20 37.77 -18.33
CA TYR A 263 -3.52 36.73 -19.31
C TYR A 263 -2.60 35.51 -19.16
N ARG A 264 -1.28 35.71 -19.17
CA ARG A 264 -0.30 34.62 -18.98
C ARG A 264 -0.48 33.89 -17.64
N ARG A 265 -0.76 34.62 -16.56
CA ARG A 265 -0.99 34.02 -15.24
C ARG A 265 -2.28 33.19 -15.21
N ALA A 266 -3.37 33.72 -15.74
CA ALA A 266 -4.63 32.98 -15.86
C ALA A 266 -4.45 31.71 -16.70
N ARG A 267 -3.70 31.84 -17.80
CA ARG A 267 -3.39 30.73 -18.71
C ARG A 267 -2.62 29.60 -18.00
N ARG A 268 -1.59 29.97 -17.21
CA ARG A 268 -0.83 29.00 -16.40
C ARG A 268 -1.69 28.32 -15.34
N HIS A 269 -2.49 29.09 -14.61
CA HIS A 269 -3.40 28.55 -13.58
C HIS A 269 -4.43 27.60 -14.16
N TRP A 270 -4.94 27.89 -15.36
CA TRP A 270 -5.83 26.97 -16.07
C TRP A 270 -5.14 25.64 -16.38
N LEU A 271 -3.94 25.67 -16.97
CA LEU A 271 -3.17 24.46 -17.26
C LEU A 271 -2.90 23.64 -16.00
N GLN A 272 -2.46 24.28 -14.91
CA GLN A 272 -2.21 23.61 -13.64
C GLN A 272 -3.47 22.96 -13.08
N ARG A 273 -4.62 23.66 -13.11
CA ARG A 273 -5.89 23.09 -12.65
C ARG A 273 -6.35 21.94 -13.51
N LYS A 274 -6.19 22.03 -14.84
CA LYS A 274 -6.52 20.96 -15.77
C LYS A 274 -5.66 19.72 -15.50
N GLU A 275 -4.35 19.90 -15.39
CA GLU A 275 -3.40 18.83 -15.07
C GLU A 275 -3.77 18.16 -13.74
N TRP A 276 -4.00 18.95 -12.69
CA TRP A 276 -4.41 18.43 -11.39
C TRP A 276 -5.74 17.68 -11.43
N ALA A 277 -6.74 18.21 -12.16
CA ALA A 277 -8.01 17.53 -12.34
C ALA A 277 -7.84 16.20 -13.06
N MET A 278 -7.01 16.13 -14.12
CA MET A 278 -6.72 14.88 -14.82
C MET A 278 -6.01 13.87 -13.92
N CYS A 279 -5.00 14.28 -13.14
CA CYS A 279 -4.35 13.39 -12.18
C CYS A 279 -5.32 12.86 -11.11
N LEU A 280 -6.27 13.69 -10.66
CA LEU A 280 -7.32 13.25 -9.72
C LEU A 280 -8.27 12.25 -10.37
N LEU A 281 -8.65 12.48 -11.63
CA LEU A 281 -9.48 11.54 -12.39
C LEU A 281 -8.77 10.20 -12.60
N GLU A 282 -7.48 10.21 -12.95
CA GLU A 282 -6.68 8.99 -13.09
C GLU A 282 -6.55 8.23 -11.77
N ALA A 283 -6.26 8.94 -10.67
CA ALA A 283 -6.14 8.35 -9.35
C ALA A 283 -7.47 7.75 -8.83
N THR A 284 -8.60 8.32 -9.23
CA THR A 284 -9.94 7.83 -8.85
C THR A 284 -10.46 6.73 -9.76
N ALA A 285 -10.04 6.71 -11.03
CA ALA A 285 -10.47 5.71 -11.99
C ALA A 285 -9.92 4.30 -11.71
N GLY A 286 -8.71 4.22 -11.14
CA GLY A 286 -7.98 2.95 -11.02
C GLY A 286 -7.75 2.30 -12.39
N ASP A 287 -7.65 0.96 -12.44
CA ASP A 287 -7.45 0.22 -13.69
C ASP A 287 -8.75 -0.06 -14.46
N ALA A 288 -9.90 0.24 -13.85
CA ALA A 288 -11.21 -0.16 -14.38
C ALA A 288 -11.78 0.83 -15.40
N HIS A 289 -11.41 2.10 -15.30
CA HIS A 289 -12.00 3.18 -16.09
C HIS A 289 -10.94 4.10 -16.67
N THR A 290 -11.24 4.70 -17.82
CA THR A 290 -10.40 5.80 -18.34
C THR A 290 -10.79 7.11 -17.65
N PRO A 291 -9.86 8.08 -17.50
CA PRO A 291 -10.17 9.37 -16.87
C PRO A 291 -11.30 10.13 -17.58
N VAL A 292 -11.49 9.92 -18.88
CA VAL A 292 -12.60 10.49 -19.65
C VAL A 292 -13.94 9.89 -19.23
N GLN A 293 -14.02 8.58 -19.01
CA GLN A 293 -15.24 7.93 -18.53
C GLN A 293 -15.59 8.39 -17.11
N VAL A 294 -14.59 8.52 -16.23
CA VAL A 294 -14.82 9.04 -14.87
C VAL A 294 -15.25 10.51 -14.90
N ALA A 295 -14.67 11.33 -15.77
CA ALA A 295 -15.11 12.71 -15.96
C ALA A 295 -16.60 12.76 -16.35
N ALA A 296 -17.02 11.94 -17.33
CA ALA A 296 -18.40 11.85 -17.76
C ALA A 296 -19.35 11.39 -16.63
N LEU A 297 -18.94 10.40 -15.82
CA LEU A 297 -19.70 9.94 -14.65
C LEU A 297 -19.86 11.03 -13.59
N LEU A 298 -18.85 11.88 -13.41
CA LEU A 298 -18.86 13.01 -12.47
C LEU A 298 -19.53 14.27 -13.05
N GLY A 299 -20.01 14.23 -14.30
CA GLY A 299 -20.59 15.39 -14.97
C GLY A 299 -19.55 16.48 -15.31
N CYS A 300 -18.28 16.12 -15.39
CA CYS A 300 -17.21 17.01 -15.85
C CYS A 300 -17.09 16.91 -17.37
N THR A 301 -17.05 18.05 -18.05
CA THR A 301 -16.79 18.13 -19.49
C THR A 301 -15.32 18.40 -19.75
N THR A 302 -14.71 17.65 -20.67
CA THR A 302 -13.32 17.91 -21.06
C THR A 302 -13.22 18.93 -22.18
N ASP A 303 -12.09 19.64 -22.26
CA ASP A 303 -11.79 20.58 -23.36
C ASP A 303 -12.01 19.97 -24.75
N VAL A 304 -11.70 18.68 -24.89
CA VAL A 304 -11.85 17.91 -26.14
C VAL A 304 -13.32 17.72 -26.50
N GLU A 305 -14.17 17.42 -25.52
CA GLU A 305 -15.62 17.23 -25.74
C GLU A 305 -16.32 18.53 -26.14
N VAL A 306 -15.89 19.66 -25.58
CA VAL A 306 -16.44 20.97 -25.92
C VAL A 306 -15.86 21.51 -27.24
N GLY A 307 -14.85 20.83 -27.81
CA GLY A 307 -14.16 21.28 -29.02
C GLY A 307 -13.37 22.58 -28.81
N VAL A 308 -12.92 22.83 -27.57
CA VAL A 308 -12.15 24.04 -27.22
C VAL A 308 -10.71 23.62 -26.97
N SER A 309 -9.83 23.88 -27.93
CA SER A 309 -8.40 23.74 -27.69
C SER A 309 -7.85 24.99 -27.00
N PHE A 310 -7.21 24.77 -25.85
CA PHE A 310 -6.54 25.82 -25.11
C PHE A 310 -5.29 26.37 -25.84
N GLU A 311 -4.71 25.56 -26.72
CA GLU A 311 -3.61 25.99 -27.59
C GLU A 311 -4.13 26.88 -28.72
N GLU A 312 -5.27 26.53 -29.31
CA GLU A 312 -5.89 27.29 -30.41
C GLU A 312 -6.50 28.60 -29.93
N THR A 313 -7.00 28.66 -28.69
CA THR A 313 -7.53 29.89 -28.07
C THR A 313 -6.43 30.80 -27.51
N ALA A 314 -5.16 30.47 -27.72
CA ALA A 314 -4.05 31.32 -27.35
C ALA A 314 -4.09 32.62 -28.17
N VAL A 315 -4.15 33.77 -27.49
CA VAL A 315 -3.96 35.06 -28.16
C VAL A 315 -2.48 35.18 -28.49
N ALA A 316 -2.14 35.00 -29.77
CA ALA A 316 -0.79 35.24 -30.26
C ALA A 316 -0.48 36.74 -30.15
N LEU A 317 0.35 37.10 -29.17
CA LEU A 317 0.77 38.48 -28.98
C LEU A 317 1.82 38.83 -30.03
N PRO A 318 1.66 39.93 -30.80
CA PRO A 318 2.64 40.32 -31.80
C PRO A 318 4.04 40.50 -31.19
N ALA A 319 5.07 39.98 -31.87
CA ALA A 319 6.46 40.12 -31.43
C ALA A 319 6.90 41.58 -31.18
N PRO A 320 6.48 42.59 -31.97
CA PRO A 320 6.80 44.00 -31.68
C PRO A 320 6.25 44.46 -30.33
N LEU A 321 5.01 44.08 -30.01
CA LEU A 321 4.38 44.41 -28.73
C LEU A 321 5.11 43.75 -27.56
N LEU A 322 5.55 42.50 -27.70
CA LEU A 322 6.36 41.85 -26.66
C LEU A 322 7.71 42.54 -26.43
N ARG A 323 8.37 43.01 -27.50
CA ARG A 323 9.62 43.77 -27.39
C ARG A 323 9.41 45.11 -26.70
N GLU A 324 8.37 45.85 -27.08
CA GLU A 324 8.02 47.14 -26.48
C GLU A 324 7.72 47.00 -24.98
N LEU A 325 7.02 45.93 -24.59
CA LEU A 325 6.71 45.65 -23.18
C LEU A 325 7.89 45.02 -22.40
N ARG A 326 9.03 44.77 -23.05
CA ARG A 326 10.19 44.03 -22.51
C ARG A 326 9.79 42.67 -21.91
N LEU A 327 8.91 41.94 -22.61
CA LEU A 327 8.43 40.63 -22.22
C LEU A 327 9.06 39.55 -23.09
N SER A 328 9.46 38.44 -22.46
CA SER A 328 9.99 37.27 -23.18
C SER A 328 8.91 36.64 -24.09
N PRO A 329 9.27 36.17 -25.30
CA PRO A 329 8.43 35.33 -26.16
C PRO A 329 8.46 33.89 -25.62
N ARG A 330 7.77 33.68 -24.50
CA ARG A 330 7.32 32.37 -24.04
C ARG A 330 5.83 32.27 -24.28
#